data_AF-A0A0G1KST6-F1
#
_entry.id   AF-A0A0G1KST6-F1
#
_cell.length_a   1.000
_cell.length_b   1.000
_cell.length_c   1.000
_cell.angle_alpha   90.00
_cell.angle_beta   90.00
_cell.angle_gamma   90.00
#
_symmetry.space_group_name_H-M   'P 1'
#
loop_
_entity.id
_entity.type
_entity.pdbx_description
1 polymer ?
#
loop_
_entity_poly.entity_id
_entity_poly.type
_entity_poly.pdbx_seq_one_letter_code
_entity_poly.pdbx_strand_id
1 'polypeptide(L)'
;MNNDNSHDLQQNAIKAAIAKNWHEAISLNQEILELLPDDIPTLNRLGIALTMAKQNKKAIENFKKVLTIDPHNHIAKNNLTRLKSNKKQGLANPYLQTVSFIEEPGKSKVVPLVSQGEPKVFSLLNIGEPVELTTSKHKVKVIKDKVFIGYLPDNISHRLLKLISSGYKYKTVMKSVNPKNPQVFVQEVHTSKRLHGIPSFPLDEKEHLPSLSAGESSESPPLELYDPLVGDEA
;
A
#
# COMPACT_ATOMS: atom_id res chain seq x y z
N MET A 1 -1.06 5.41 -32.45
CA MET A 1 0.04 4.43 -32.31
C MET A 1 1.03 4.76 -31.18
N ASN A 2 0.87 5.85 -30.40
CA ASN A 2 1.87 6.26 -29.39
C ASN A 2 1.63 5.73 -27.96
N ASN A 3 0.47 5.12 -27.68
CA ASN A 3 0.11 4.76 -26.30
C ASN A 3 0.74 3.43 -25.82
N ASP A 4 0.99 2.49 -26.74
CA ASP A 4 1.56 1.18 -26.41
C ASP A 4 3.03 1.28 -25.99
N ASN A 5 3.83 2.10 -26.70
CA ASN A 5 5.25 2.24 -26.39
C ASN A 5 5.50 2.95 -25.03
N SER A 6 4.69 3.95 -24.69
CA SER A 6 4.78 4.62 -23.38
C SER A 6 4.40 3.69 -22.23
N HIS A 7 3.44 2.79 -22.45
CA HIS A 7 3.06 1.83 -21.43
C HIS A 7 4.20 0.82 -21.16
N ASP A 8 4.82 0.29 -22.21
CA ASP A 8 5.94 -0.65 -22.09
C ASP A 8 7.15 0.00 -21.42
N LEU A 9 7.50 1.23 -21.81
CA LEU A 9 8.55 2.01 -21.16
C LEU A 9 8.27 2.21 -19.67
N GLN A 10 7.02 2.53 -19.30
CA GLN A 10 6.61 2.66 -17.91
C GLN A 10 6.77 1.35 -17.13
N GLN A 11 6.33 0.22 -17.68
CA GLN A 11 6.48 -1.08 -17.02
C GLN A 11 7.95 -1.43 -16.81
N ASN A 12 8.80 -1.18 -17.81
CA ASN A 12 10.23 -1.41 -17.73
C ASN A 12 10.90 -0.50 -16.69
N ALA A 13 10.53 0.79 -16.64
CA ALA A 13 11.04 1.73 -15.63
C ALA A 13 10.70 1.27 -14.21
N ILE A 14 9.48 0.77 -14.00
CA ILE A 14 9.02 0.19 -12.73
C ILE A 14 9.84 -1.05 -12.39
N LYS A 15 10.00 -1.97 -13.34
CA LYS A 15 10.75 -3.21 -13.15
C LYS A 15 12.21 -2.94 -12.80
N ALA A 16 12.86 -2.01 -13.51
CA ALA A 16 14.23 -1.58 -13.23
C ALA A 16 14.36 -0.99 -11.81
N ALA A 17 13.41 -0.16 -11.39
CA ALA A 17 13.40 0.41 -10.05
C ALA A 17 13.17 -0.65 -8.95
N ILE A 18 12.31 -1.64 -9.18
CA ILE A 18 12.12 -2.78 -8.25
C ILE A 18 13.42 -3.61 -8.15
N ALA A 19 14.11 -3.82 -9.27
CA ALA A 19 15.41 -4.48 -9.34
C ALA A 19 16.56 -3.64 -8.76
N LYS A 20 16.29 -2.42 -8.27
CA LYS A 20 17.27 -1.43 -7.79
C LYS A 20 18.29 -1.00 -8.86
N ASN A 21 17.97 -1.21 -10.14
CA ASN A 21 18.75 -0.67 -11.25
C ASN A 21 18.36 0.79 -11.49
N TRP A 22 18.86 1.67 -10.63
CA TRP A 22 18.45 3.08 -10.61
C TRP A 22 18.87 3.84 -11.86
N HIS A 23 19.99 3.48 -12.49
CA HIS A 23 20.46 4.14 -13.71
C HIS A 23 19.52 3.85 -14.89
N GLU A 24 19.13 2.59 -15.06
CA GLU A 24 18.15 2.19 -16.07
C GLU A 24 16.77 2.80 -15.80
N ALA A 25 16.32 2.79 -14.54
CA ALA A 25 15.06 3.44 -14.16
C ALA A 25 15.09 4.95 -14.44
N ILE A 26 16.23 5.62 -14.29
CA ILE A 26 16.39 7.03 -14.65
C ILE A 26 16.26 7.22 -16.17
N SER A 27 17.00 6.44 -16.98
CA SER A 27 16.95 6.52 -18.44
C SER A 27 15.54 6.35 -18.97
N LEU A 28 14.87 5.26 -18.57
CA LEU A 28 13.53 4.94 -19.03
C LEU A 28 12.50 6.01 -18.63
N ASN A 29 12.59 6.57 -17.40
CA ASN A 29 11.70 7.67 -17.03
C ASN A 29 12.02 8.97 -17.77
N GLN A 30 13.28 9.21 -18.17
CA GLN A 30 13.62 10.37 -19.00
C GLN A 30 13.04 10.22 -20.41
N GLU A 31 13.13 9.04 -21.01
CA GLU A 31 12.52 8.73 -22.32
C GLU A 31 11.00 8.92 -22.29
N ILE A 32 10.33 8.50 -21.21
CA ILE A 32 8.88 8.75 -21.05
C ILE A 32 8.59 10.26 -20.97
N LEU A 33 9.44 11.05 -20.32
CA LEU A 33 9.28 12.51 -20.23
C LEU A 33 9.59 13.23 -21.55
N GLU A 34 10.36 12.64 -22.46
CA GLU A 34 10.50 13.19 -23.82
C GLU A 34 9.17 13.12 -24.59
N LEU A 35 8.40 12.06 -24.34
CA LEU A 35 7.06 11.89 -24.92
C LEU A 35 5.99 12.68 -24.16
N LEU A 36 6.10 12.73 -22.82
CA LEU A 36 5.12 13.33 -21.90
C LEU A 36 5.83 14.25 -20.87
N PRO A 37 6.21 15.48 -21.26
CA PRO A 37 7.09 16.35 -20.46
C PRO A 37 6.61 16.70 -19.05
N ASP A 38 5.30 16.70 -18.84
CA ASP A 38 4.66 17.12 -17.59
C ASP A 38 3.85 15.98 -16.93
N ASP A 39 4.13 14.72 -17.28
CA ASP A 39 3.52 13.57 -16.61
C ASP A 39 3.96 13.47 -15.15
N ILE A 40 3.09 13.92 -14.24
CA ILE A 40 3.33 13.97 -12.79
C ILE A 40 3.76 12.60 -12.22
N PRO A 41 3.11 11.46 -12.56
CA PRO A 41 3.58 10.13 -12.17
C PRO A 41 5.03 9.85 -12.57
N THR A 42 5.41 10.13 -13.82
CA THR A 42 6.78 9.91 -14.31
C THR A 42 7.79 10.85 -13.66
N LEU A 43 7.46 12.13 -13.47
CA LEU A 43 8.32 13.08 -12.75
C LEU A 43 8.58 12.62 -11.31
N ASN A 44 7.54 12.12 -10.61
CA ASN A 44 7.68 11.55 -9.28
C ASN A 44 8.57 10.28 -9.29
N ARG A 45 8.34 9.37 -10.22
CA ARG A 45 9.14 8.15 -10.43
C ARG A 45 10.62 8.48 -10.66
N LEU A 46 10.91 9.46 -11.51
CA LEU A 46 12.26 9.92 -11.81
C LEU A 46 12.92 10.57 -10.59
N GLY A 47 12.21 11.44 -9.85
CA GLY A 47 12.72 12.06 -8.63
C GLY A 47 13.17 11.03 -7.58
N ILE A 48 12.44 9.92 -7.48
CA ILE A 48 12.76 8.82 -6.57
C ILE A 48 13.96 8.03 -7.06
N ALA A 49 14.00 7.67 -8.34
CA ALA A 49 15.13 6.97 -8.93
C ALA A 49 16.44 7.78 -8.79
N LEU A 50 16.39 9.10 -9.05
CA LEU A 50 17.51 10.03 -8.85
C LEU A 50 17.98 10.04 -7.40
N THR A 51 17.07 10.07 -6.44
CA THR A 51 17.44 10.05 -5.03
C THR A 51 18.09 8.73 -4.62
N MET A 52 17.55 7.60 -5.10
CA MET A 52 18.14 6.28 -4.83
C MET A 52 19.51 6.12 -5.49
N ALA A 53 19.74 6.77 -6.62
CA ALA A 53 21.04 6.93 -7.27
C ALA A 53 21.96 7.97 -6.60
N LYS A 54 21.57 8.52 -5.43
CA LYS A 54 22.28 9.57 -4.67
C LYS A 54 22.46 10.89 -5.43
N GLN A 55 21.70 11.12 -6.50
CA GLN A 55 21.66 12.37 -7.27
C GLN A 55 20.68 13.37 -6.64
N ASN A 56 20.86 13.68 -5.36
CA ASN A 56 19.90 14.43 -4.54
C ASN A 56 19.57 15.82 -5.08
N LYS A 57 20.56 16.54 -5.65
CA LYS A 57 20.33 17.87 -6.24
C LYS A 57 19.30 17.82 -7.36
N LYS A 58 19.48 16.90 -8.32
CA LYS A 58 18.54 16.67 -9.43
C LYS A 58 17.19 16.19 -8.95
N ALA A 59 17.15 15.32 -7.93
CA ALA A 59 15.90 14.88 -7.35
C ALA A 59 15.10 16.04 -6.73
N ILE A 60 15.76 16.95 -6.01
CA ILE A 60 15.12 18.14 -5.45
C ILE A 60 14.52 19.02 -6.55
N GLU A 61 15.27 19.27 -7.63
CA GLU A 61 14.77 20.04 -8.78
C GLU A 61 13.54 19.37 -9.40
N ASN A 62 13.58 18.05 -9.55
CA ASN A 62 12.50 17.30 -10.16
C ASN A 62 11.22 17.32 -9.30
N PHE A 63 11.32 17.10 -7.99
CA PHE A 63 10.15 17.22 -7.11
C PHE A 63 9.63 18.66 -7.00
N LYS A 64 10.49 19.67 -7.13
CA LYS A 64 10.03 21.06 -7.25
C LYS A 64 9.21 21.25 -8.53
N LYS A 65 9.63 20.67 -9.66
CA LYS A 65 8.85 20.68 -10.92
C LYS A 65 7.48 20.02 -10.72
N VAL A 66 7.40 18.90 -10.01
CA VAL A 66 6.09 18.29 -9.66
C VAL A 66 5.22 19.28 -8.89
N LEU A 67 5.77 19.98 -7.89
CA LEU A 67 5.00 20.94 -7.09
C LEU A 67 4.64 22.23 -7.83
N THR A 68 5.33 22.58 -8.92
CA THR A 68 4.89 23.68 -9.79
C THR A 68 3.68 23.30 -10.63
N ILE A 69 3.52 22.02 -10.98
CA ILE A 69 2.38 21.51 -11.76
C ILE A 69 1.21 21.15 -10.83
N ASP A 70 1.49 20.43 -9.75
CA ASP A 70 0.53 20.04 -8.71
C ASP A 70 1.04 20.46 -7.31
N PRO A 71 0.63 21.65 -6.84
CA PRO A 71 1.01 22.15 -5.52
C PRO A 71 0.52 21.29 -4.35
N HIS A 72 -0.45 20.41 -4.54
CA HIS A 72 -1.00 19.53 -3.50
C HIS A 72 -0.39 18.13 -3.51
N ASN A 73 0.55 17.85 -4.40
CA ASN A 73 1.18 16.54 -4.51
C ASN A 73 1.90 16.11 -3.21
N HIS A 74 1.27 15.21 -2.46
CA HIS A 74 1.82 14.73 -1.19
C HIS A 74 3.11 13.92 -1.38
N ILE A 75 3.28 13.23 -2.51
CA ILE A 75 4.47 12.43 -2.82
C ILE A 75 5.69 13.36 -2.94
N ALA A 76 5.58 14.41 -3.76
CA ALA A 76 6.68 15.36 -3.95
C ALA A 76 6.99 16.17 -2.69
N LYS A 77 5.98 16.64 -1.93
CA LYS A 77 6.19 17.31 -0.64
C LYS A 77 6.95 16.44 0.35
N ASN A 78 6.54 15.19 0.51
CA ASN A 78 7.16 14.27 1.45
C ASN A 78 8.61 13.97 1.08
N ASN A 79 8.89 13.72 -0.20
CA ASN A 79 10.24 13.44 -0.68
C ASN A 79 11.16 14.67 -0.58
N LEU A 80 10.67 15.89 -0.86
CA LEU A 80 11.45 17.13 -0.67
C LEU A 80 11.81 17.39 0.77
N THR A 81 10.86 17.23 1.69
CA THR A 81 11.12 17.38 3.13
C THR A 81 12.20 16.41 3.58
N ARG A 82 12.14 15.14 3.12
CA ARG A 82 13.15 14.13 3.42
C ARG A 82 14.53 14.51 2.87
N LEU A 83 14.61 14.85 1.58
CA LEU A 83 15.86 15.26 0.90
C LEU A 83 16.53 16.47 1.56
N LYS A 84 15.74 17.46 1.98
CA LYS A 84 16.26 18.67 2.65
C LYS A 84 16.69 18.41 4.10
N SER A 85 16.09 17.42 4.75
CA SER A 85 16.37 17.11 6.16
C SER A 85 17.70 16.40 6.42
N ASN A 86 18.49 16.08 5.38
CA ASN A 86 19.79 15.38 5.45
C ASN A 86 19.78 14.06 6.26
N LYS A 87 18.60 13.51 6.57
CA LYS A 87 18.47 12.20 7.21
C LYS A 87 18.65 11.14 6.13
N LYS A 88 19.56 10.19 6.35
CA LYS A 88 19.79 8.97 5.54
C LYS A 88 18.57 8.02 5.57
N GLN A 89 17.38 8.54 5.29
CA GLN A 89 16.12 7.81 5.30
C GLN A 89 15.85 7.27 3.91
N GLY A 90 15.43 6.01 3.82
CA GLY A 90 14.88 5.49 2.58
C GLY A 90 13.65 6.30 2.16
N LEU A 91 13.30 6.17 0.89
CA LEU A 91 12.20 6.90 0.30
C LEU A 91 10.95 6.04 0.35
N ALA A 92 9.79 6.71 0.35
CA ALA A 92 8.57 6.07 -0.08
C ALA A 92 8.79 5.63 -1.54
N ASN A 93 9.08 4.36 -1.76
CA ASN A 93 9.20 3.81 -3.09
C ASN A 93 7.79 3.53 -3.60
N PRO A 94 7.20 4.31 -4.53
CA PRO A 94 5.90 4.02 -5.13
C PRO A 94 5.97 2.76 -5.98
N TYR A 95 7.15 2.31 -6.41
CA TYR A 95 7.31 0.99 -7.02
C TYR A 95 7.10 -0.13 -5.98
N LEU A 96 7.32 0.14 -4.69
CA LEU A 96 6.87 -0.76 -3.62
C LEU A 96 5.37 -0.63 -3.33
N GLN A 97 4.69 0.43 -3.78
CA GLN A 97 3.23 0.42 -3.82
C GLN A 97 2.70 -0.52 -4.92
N THR A 98 3.53 -0.84 -5.93
CA THR A 98 3.20 -1.79 -7.01
C THR A 98 3.55 -3.25 -6.69
N VAL A 99 4.30 -3.56 -5.61
CA VAL A 99 4.22 -4.93 -5.05
C VAL A 99 2.85 -5.05 -4.42
N SER A 100 1.93 -5.51 -5.25
CA SER A 100 0.51 -5.63 -4.99
C SER A 100 0.29 -6.19 -3.59
N PHE A 101 -0.10 -5.32 -2.66
CA PHE A 101 -0.61 -5.71 -1.35
C PHE A 101 -2.00 -6.30 -1.58
N ILE A 102 -2.08 -7.39 -2.35
CA ILE A 102 -3.32 -8.09 -2.63
C ILE A 102 -3.72 -8.70 -1.30
N GLU A 103 -4.78 -8.17 -0.71
CA GLU A 103 -5.41 -8.78 0.45
C GLU A 103 -6.15 -10.03 -0.03
N GLU A 104 -5.42 -11.15 -0.07
CA GLU A 104 -6.01 -12.47 -0.29
C GLU A 104 -6.84 -12.85 0.94
N PRO A 105 -8.16 -13.07 0.79
CA PRO A 105 -9.04 -13.49 1.87
C PRO A 105 -8.47 -14.71 2.60
N GLY A 106 -8.42 -14.66 3.93
CA GLY A 106 -7.90 -15.76 4.73
C GLY A 106 -6.38 -15.80 4.90
N LYS A 107 -5.60 -15.28 3.93
CA LYS A 107 -4.14 -15.46 3.86
C LYS A 107 -3.33 -14.20 4.14
N SER A 108 -3.88 -13.03 3.83
CA SER A 108 -3.22 -11.76 4.10
C SER A 108 -4.20 -10.70 4.57
N LYS A 109 -3.74 -9.82 5.46
CA LYS A 109 -4.53 -8.70 5.97
C LYS A 109 -3.60 -7.53 6.30
N VAL A 110 -4.16 -6.33 6.20
CA VAL A 110 -3.51 -5.12 6.69
C VAL A 110 -3.93 -4.89 8.12
N VAL A 111 -2.92 -4.74 8.98
CA VAL A 111 -3.11 -4.66 10.42
C VAL A 111 -2.53 -3.34 10.92
N PRO A 112 -3.34 -2.47 11.56
CA PRO A 112 -2.82 -1.30 12.26
C PRO A 112 -2.07 -1.74 13.51
N LEU A 113 -0.94 -1.07 13.79
CA LEU A 113 -0.15 -1.37 14.99
C LEU A 113 -0.68 -0.60 16.21
N VAL A 114 -0.66 -1.26 17.36
CA VAL A 114 -0.98 -0.69 18.67
C VAL A 114 0.26 -0.55 19.53
N SER A 115 0.23 0.37 20.50
CA SER A 115 1.35 0.65 21.43
C SER A 115 2.68 0.81 20.67
N GLN A 116 2.70 1.86 19.85
CA GLN A 116 3.75 2.14 18.87
C GLN A 116 5.08 2.54 19.52
N GLY A 117 6.19 2.27 18.83
CA GLY A 117 7.54 2.66 19.24
C GLY A 117 7.80 4.15 19.10
N GLU A 118 9.06 4.57 19.25
CA GLU A 118 9.40 5.99 19.19
C GLU A 118 9.15 6.59 17.79
N PRO A 119 8.68 7.85 17.68
CA PRO A 119 8.48 8.53 16.39
C PRO A 119 9.71 8.55 15.49
N LYS A 120 10.90 8.51 16.09
CA LYS A 120 12.19 8.44 15.37
C LYS A 120 12.35 7.14 14.58
N VAL A 121 11.84 6.01 15.10
CA VAL A 121 11.88 4.70 14.41
C VAL A 121 11.08 4.77 13.12
N PHE A 122 9.84 5.27 13.17
CA PHE A 122 8.98 5.44 11.99
C PHE A 122 9.57 6.39 10.94
N SER A 123 10.34 7.38 11.40
CA SER A 123 11.04 8.27 10.48
C SER A 123 12.08 7.52 9.64
N LEU A 124 12.70 6.47 10.18
CA LEU A 124 13.73 5.67 9.51
C LEU A 124 13.16 4.58 8.57
N LEU A 125 11.89 4.21 8.75
CA LEU A 125 11.22 3.14 8.00
C LEU A 125 10.61 3.63 6.68
N ASN A 126 10.47 2.70 5.73
CA ASN A 126 9.88 2.91 4.42
C ASN A 126 8.62 2.08 4.22
N ILE A 127 7.72 2.57 3.36
CA ILE A 127 6.60 1.76 2.88
C ILE A 127 7.17 0.62 2.02
N GLY A 128 6.65 -0.58 2.22
CA GLY A 128 7.12 -1.84 1.64
C GLY A 128 8.36 -2.42 2.32
N GLU A 129 8.89 -1.77 3.36
CA GLU A 129 10.07 -2.28 4.06
C GLU A 129 9.76 -3.57 4.82
N PRO A 130 10.56 -4.65 4.65
CA PRO A 130 10.35 -5.90 5.37
C PRO A 130 10.65 -5.73 6.85
N VAL A 131 9.73 -6.21 7.67
CA VAL A 131 9.78 -6.21 9.13
C VAL A 131 9.50 -7.61 9.66
N GLU A 132 9.95 -7.89 10.88
CA GLU A 132 9.89 -9.21 11.49
C GLU A 132 8.80 -9.27 12.56
N LEU A 133 8.12 -10.41 12.63
CA LEU A 133 7.22 -10.73 13.74
C LEU A 133 7.97 -11.54 14.79
N THR A 134 7.90 -11.09 16.04
CA THR A 134 8.42 -11.81 17.20
C THR A 134 7.32 -12.06 18.21
N THR A 135 7.32 -13.22 18.83
CA THR A 135 6.28 -13.64 19.78
C THR A 135 6.68 -13.32 21.20
N SER A 136 5.78 -12.70 21.97
CA SER A 136 5.84 -12.58 23.44
C SER A 136 4.68 -13.35 24.08
N LYS A 137 4.63 -13.45 25.40
CA LYS A 137 3.69 -14.32 26.16
C LYS A 137 2.23 -14.20 25.71
N HIS A 138 1.76 -12.99 25.37
CA HIS A 138 0.38 -12.73 24.91
C HIS A 138 0.27 -11.80 23.70
N LYS A 139 1.39 -11.35 23.13
CA LYS A 139 1.39 -10.34 22.05
C LYS A 139 2.37 -10.71 20.95
N VAL A 140 2.03 -10.34 19.72
CA VAL A 140 2.97 -10.38 18.59
C VAL A 140 3.55 -8.98 18.41
N LYS A 141 4.88 -8.92 18.45
CA LYS A 141 5.67 -7.71 18.33
C LYS A 141 6.21 -7.59 16.90
N VAL A 142 6.13 -6.40 16.33
CA VAL A 142 6.75 -6.05 15.06
C VAL A 142 8.07 -5.34 15.34
N ILE A 143 9.15 -5.86 14.77
CA ILE A 143 10.51 -5.31 14.91
C ILE A 143 11.19 -5.14 13.55
N LYS A 144 12.20 -4.27 13.52
CA LYS A 144 13.16 -4.15 12.42
C LYS A 144 14.56 -4.08 12.99
N ASP A 145 15.44 -4.99 12.61
CA ASP A 145 16.84 -5.00 13.06
C ASP A 145 16.98 -4.86 14.59
N LYS A 146 16.15 -5.61 15.34
CA LYS A 146 15.99 -5.56 16.82
C LYS A 146 15.35 -4.29 17.39
N VAL A 147 15.03 -3.30 16.57
CA VAL A 147 14.30 -2.09 16.97
C VAL A 147 12.81 -2.36 17.00
N PHE A 148 12.15 -1.98 18.11
CA PHE A 148 10.72 -2.14 18.29
C PHE A 148 9.92 -1.11 17.50
N ILE A 149 8.91 -1.57 16.75
CA ILE A 149 8.01 -0.72 15.96
C ILE A 149 6.63 -0.63 16.61
N GLY A 150 6.06 -1.75 17.05
CA GLY A 150 4.73 -1.79 17.63
C GLY A 150 4.25 -3.22 17.89
N TYR A 151 3.03 -3.36 18.41
CA TYR A 151 2.37 -4.65 18.58
C TYR A 151 1.22 -4.81 17.60
N LEU A 152 0.91 -6.05 17.24
CA LEU A 152 -0.37 -6.36 16.59
C LEU A 152 -1.52 -6.26 17.62
N PRO A 153 -2.74 -5.88 17.20
CA PRO A 153 -3.92 -5.89 18.07
C PRO A 153 -4.13 -7.25 18.74
N ASP A 154 -4.78 -7.26 19.92
CA ASP A 154 -4.82 -8.46 20.78
C ASP A 154 -5.54 -9.66 20.11
N ASN A 155 -6.61 -9.41 19.35
CA ASN A 155 -7.32 -10.43 18.59
C ASN A 155 -6.43 -11.11 17.54
N ILE A 156 -5.68 -10.32 16.77
CA ILE A 156 -4.74 -10.82 15.76
C ILE A 156 -3.55 -11.51 16.44
N SER A 157 -2.99 -10.88 17.49
CA SER A 157 -1.87 -11.43 18.27
C SER A 157 -2.18 -12.82 18.80
N HIS A 158 -3.32 -12.99 19.49
CA HIS A 158 -3.70 -14.27 20.08
C HIS A 158 -3.86 -15.38 19.03
N ARG A 159 -4.40 -15.05 17.86
CA ARG A 159 -4.53 -16.01 16.75
C ARG A 159 -3.17 -16.37 16.17
N LEU A 160 -2.37 -15.37 15.78
CA LEU A 160 -1.07 -15.60 15.15
C LEU A 160 -0.10 -16.31 16.09
N LEU A 161 -0.16 -16.09 17.42
CA LEU A 161 0.66 -16.85 18.37
C LEU A 161 0.45 -18.36 18.27
N LYS A 162 -0.80 -18.82 18.15
CA LYS A 162 -1.14 -20.24 18.00
C LYS A 162 -0.67 -20.80 16.66
N LEU A 163 -0.78 -20.01 15.59
CA LEU A 163 -0.38 -20.43 14.25
C LEU A 163 1.14 -20.46 14.10
N ILE A 164 1.85 -19.43 14.59
CA ILE A 164 3.32 -19.37 14.59
C ILE A 164 3.90 -20.53 15.42
N SER A 165 3.36 -20.81 16.61
CA SER A 165 3.83 -21.94 17.43
C SER A 165 3.58 -23.31 16.77
N SER A 166 2.58 -23.40 15.90
CA SER A 166 2.32 -24.61 15.11
C SER A 166 3.21 -24.75 13.86
N GLY A 167 3.97 -23.71 13.49
CA GLY A 167 4.90 -23.71 12.36
C GLY A 167 4.51 -22.81 11.19
N TYR A 168 3.49 -21.96 11.31
CA TYR A 168 3.17 -20.99 10.27
C TYR A 168 4.27 -19.94 10.15
N LYS A 169 4.55 -19.49 8.91
CA LYS A 169 5.49 -18.40 8.64
C LYS A 169 4.81 -17.28 7.89
N TYR A 170 5.16 -16.06 8.27
CA TYR A 170 4.57 -14.84 7.73
C TYR A 170 5.66 -13.96 7.13
N LYS A 171 5.35 -13.37 5.99
CA LYS A 171 6.06 -12.22 5.44
C LYS A 171 5.31 -10.98 5.88
N THR A 172 6.02 -10.05 6.50
CA THR A 172 5.45 -8.80 6.96
C THR A 172 6.22 -7.63 6.38
N VAL A 173 5.48 -6.63 5.91
CA VAL A 173 6.04 -5.42 5.32
C VAL A 173 5.26 -4.20 5.81
N MET A 174 5.93 -3.06 5.95
CA MET A 174 5.27 -1.82 6.35
C MET A 174 4.33 -1.32 5.24
N LYS A 175 3.03 -1.14 5.53
CA LYS A 175 2.08 -0.50 4.60
C LYS A 175 1.95 1.01 4.85
N SER A 176 2.01 1.43 6.12
CA SER A 176 2.03 2.83 6.53
C SER A 176 3.10 3.06 7.58
N VAL A 177 3.93 4.09 7.38
CA VAL A 177 4.96 4.55 8.33
C VAL A 177 4.54 5.81 9.07
N ASN A 178 3.26 6.19 9.02
CA ASN A 178 2.75 7.36 9.75
C ASN A 178 2.76 7.08 11.26
N PRO A 179 3.47 7.86 12.10
CA PRO A 179 3.53 7.65 13.55
C PRO A 179 2.17 7.84 14.28
N LYS A 180 1.12 8.31 13.61
CA LYS A 180 -0.24 8.34 14.19
C LYS A 180 -1.01 7.06 13.93
N ASN A 181 -0.80 6.45 12.76
CA ASN A 181 -1.51 5.25 12.31
C ASN A 181 -0.58 4.39 11.43
N PRO A 182 0.43 3.72 12.03
CA PRO A 182 1.31 2.83 11.30
C PRO A 182 0.60 1.50 11.06
N GLN A 183 0.82 0.95 9.88
CA GLN A 183 0.15 -0.26 9.42
C GLN A 183 1.16 -1.21 8.80
N VAL A 184 0.94 -2.51 8.99
CA VAL A 184 1.72 -3.57 8.37
C VAL A 184 0.80 -4.42 7.52
N PHE A 185 1.31 -4.88 6.38
CA PHE A 185 0.70 -5.96 5.63
C PHE A 185 1.35 -7.27 6.07
N VAL A 186 0.53 -8.21 6.52
CA VAL A 186 0.96 -9.54 6.96
C VAL A 186 0.42 -10.55 5.96
N GLN A 187 1.31 -11.36 5.38
CA GLN A 187 0.97 -12.40 4.42
C GLN A 187 1.52 -13.74 4.89
N GLU A 188 0.67 -14.76 4.87
CA GLU A 188 1.05 -16.15 5.08
C GLU A 188 1.95 -16.65 3.93
N VAL A 189 3.11 -17.22 4.28
CA VAL A 189 4.08 -17.78 3.31
C VAL A 189 4.16 -19.29 3.44
N HIS A 190 3.93 -19.82 4.64
CA HIS A 190 4.03 -21.24 4.90
C HIS A 190 2.98 -21.66 5.93
N THR A 191 2.25 -22.73 5.62
CA THR A 191 1.31 -23.39 6.52
C THR A 191 1.93 -24.65 7.11
N SER A 192 1.63 -24.95 8.37
CA SER A 192 2.05 -26.19 9.02
C SER A 192 1.26 -27.39 8.51
N LYS A 193 1.90 -28.57 8.49
CA LYS A 193 1.22 -29.85 8.20
C LYS A 193 0.19 -30.28 9.26
N ARG A 194 0.32 -29.74 10.48
CA ARG A 194 -0.50 -30.12 11.63
C ARG A 194 -1.86 -29.39 11.69
N LEU A 195 -1.94 -28.19 11.13
CA LEU A 195 -3.14 -27.34 11.13
C LEU A 195 -3.53 -26.92 9.70
N HIS A 196 -3.42 -27.84 8.74
CA HIS A 196 -3.79 -27.57 7.35
C HIS A 196 -5.24 -27.04 7.25
N GLY A 197 -5.42 -25.90 6.56
CA GLY A 197 -6.74 -25.35 6.23
C GLY A 197 -7.28 -24.27 7.18
N ILE A 198 -6.59 -23.93 8.27
CA ILE A 198 -7.01 -22.82 9.14
C ILE A 198 -6.49 -21.50 8.56
N PRO A 199 -7.38 -20.56 8.13
CA PRO A 199 -6.95 -19.28 7.58
C PRO A 199 -6.33 -18.40 8.66
N SER A 200 -5.24 -17.70 8.37
CA SER A 200 -4.62 -16.79 9.33
C SER A 200 -5.52 -15.58 9.66
N PHE A 201 -6.31 -15.10 8.69
CA PHE A 201 -7.18 -13.93 8.83
C PHE A 201 -8.60 -14.26 8.37
N PRO A 202 -9.46 -14.82 9.24
CA PRO A 202 -10.84 -15.13 8.88
C PRO A 202 -11.58 -13.85 8.45
N LEU A 203 -12.49 -14.00 7.49
CA LEU A 203 -13.41 -12.94 7.10
C LEU A 203 -14.39 -12.76 8.28
N ASP A 204 -14.38 -11.60 8.91
CA ASP A 204 -15.43 -11.26 9.86
C ASP A 204 -16.73 -11.08 9.06
N GLU A 205 -17.79 -11.84 9.36
CA GLU A 205 -19.12 -11.69 8.71
C GLU A 205 -19.69 -10.26 8.81
N LYS A 206 -19.14 -9.43 9.71
CA LYS A 206 -19.52 -8.03 9.92
C LYS A 206 -18.78 -7.02 9.01
N GLU A 207 -17.71 -7.41 8.31
CA GLU A 207 -16.96 -6.50 7.41
C GLU A 207 -17.61 -6.38 6.01
N HIS A 208 -18.71 -7.10 5.73
CA HIS A 208 -19.39 -7.12 4.41
C HIS A 208 -20.92 -6.96 4.44
N LEU A 209 -21.47 -6.27 5.44
CA LEU A 209 -22.77 -5.63 5.23
C LEU A 209 -22.49 -4.24 4.64
N PRO A 210 -22.79 -3.97 3.35
CA PRO A 210 -23.03 -2.59 2.97
C PRO A 210 -24.07 -2.07 3.96
N SER A 211 -23.76 -0.97 4.64
CA SER A 211 -24.74 -0.27 5.45
C SER A 211 -25.84 0.19 4.49
N LEU A 212 -26.87 -0.63 4.34
CA LEU A 212 -28.19 -0.15 3.98
C LEU A 212 -28.59 0.72 5.15
N SER A 213 -28.24 2.00 5.03
CA SER A 213 -28.92 3.08 5.71
C SER A 213 -30.40 2.81 5.51
N ALA A 214 -31.06 2.33 6.56
CA ALA A 214 -32.50 2.38 6.68
C ALA A 214 -32.86 3.88 6.76
N GLY A 215 -32.90 4.51 5.58
CA GLY A 215 -33.62 5.74 5.38
C GLY A 215 -35.09 5.38 5.45
N GLU A 216 -35.72 5.73 6.55
CA GLU A 216 -37.15 6.01 6.56
C GLU A 216 -37.46 7.01 5.45
N SER A 217 -38.15 6.54 4.43
CA SER A 217 -39.07 7.37 3.65
C SER A 217 -40.20 6.46 3.20
N SER A 218 -41.24 6.46 4.02
CA SER A 218 -42.60 6.17 3.60
C SER A 218 -42.92 6.92 2.32
N GLU A 219 -43.17 6.21 1.24
CA GLU A 219 -44.08 6.61 0.17
C GLU A 219 -44.33 5.39 -0.73
N SER A 220 -45.40 4.68 -0.41
CA SER A 220 -46.02 3.73 -1.34
C SER A 220 -46.42 4.52 -2.60
N PRO A 221 -45.99 4.13 -3.81
CA PRO A 221 -46.56 4.72 -5.02
C PRO A 221 -48.05 4.33 -5.11
N PRO A 222 -48.94 5.21 -5.61
CA PRO A 222 -50.33 4.85 -5.79
C PRO A 222 -50.46 3.72 -6.82
N LEU A 223 -51.35 2.76 -6.54
CA LEU A 223 -51.81 1.76 -7.50
C LEU A 223 -52.49 2.49 -8.66
N GLU A 224 -51.77 2.75 -9.75
CA GLU A 224 -52.41 3.05 -11.03
C GLU A 224 -53.07 1.76 -11.54
N LEU A 225 -54.40 1.77 -11.56
CA LEU A 225 -55.22 0.82 -12.29
C LEU A 225 -54.76 0.80 -13.75
N TYR A 226 -54.17 -0.30 -14.18
CA TYR A 226 -54.12 -0.62 -15.59
C TYR A 226 -55.49 -1.17 -15.98
N ASP A 227 -56.27 -0.35 -16.69
CA ASP A 227 -57.52 -0.73 -17.36
C ASP A 227 -57.17 -1.34 -18.72
N PRO A 228 -57.33 -2.67 -18.93
CA PRO A 228 -57.12 -3.30 -20.21
C PRO A 228 -58.49 -3.55 -20.84
N LEU A 229 -59.11 -2.52 -21.40
CA LEU A 229 -60.24 -2.71 -22.29
C LEU A 229 -59.82 -2.54 -23.74
N VAL A 230 -59.73 -3.70 -24.40
CA VAL A 230 -60.20 -3.99 -25.76
C VAL A 230 -59.39 -3.29 -26.87
N GLY A 231 -58.69 -3.99 -27.76
CA GLY A 231 -58.92 -5.31 -28.32
C GLY A 231 -58.93 -5.15 -29.83
N ASP A 232 -58.04 -5.85 -30.54
CA ASP A 232 -58.12 -6.03 -31.99
C ASP A 232 -57.86 -7.51 -32.28
N GLU A 233 -58.95 -8.28 -32.36
CA GLU A 233 -59.08 -9.39 -33.29
C GLU A 233 -60.47 -9.31 -33.93
N ALA A 234 -60.46 -9.24 -35.28
CA ALA A 234 -61.54 -9.38 -36.28
C ALA A 234 -62.48 -8.18 -36.54
#